data_AF-A0A5N6TIT4-F1
#
_entry.id   AF-A0A5N6TIT4-F1
#
_cell.length_a   1.000
_cell.length_b   1.000
_cell.length_c   1.000
_cell.angle_alpha   90.00
_cell.angle_beta   90.00
_cell.angle_gamma   90.00
#
_symmetry.space_group_name_H-M   'P 1'
#
loop_
_entity.id
_entity.type
_entity.pdbx_description
1 polymer ?
#
loop_
_entity_poly.entity_id
_entity_poly.type
_entity_poly.pdbx_seq_one_letter_code
_entity_poly.pdbx_strand_id
1 'polypeptide(L)'
;MPRLFDFQGSDSDYIKFLELKVLEAEGASLSANLSTNTWPSALSSAQQPYEFQFVIVKPKQLNDFIASVPSEENWVAAKHDAGIYTAQRNARAIKLMLGETTEAISPSQQGYIHPETPSIPLSDNGDSILRAHKYGAFIFTCADEGKFASRVTEYQKLIFISYCTVLIYTKNSKETVYSMMRKYINKDSDDKTLDYYRYGALWANRCIASLLYNGLGHRSWEIFLLQARSPAQFGRSAIYDCNSFQEVATRLGCRRSASVLATTWT
;
A
#
# COMPACT_ATOMS: atom_id res chain seq x y z
N MET A 1 -33.48 -11.19 3.44
CA MET A 1 -32.18 -10.63 3.88
C MET A 1 -32.47 -9.38 4.69
N PRO A 2 -31.83 -9.15 5.86
CA PRO A 2 -31.96 -7.86 6.55
C PRO A 2 -31.37 -6.77 5.65
N ARG A 3 -32.15 -5.71 5.43
CA ARG A 3 -31.70 -4.53 4.67
C ARG A 3 -30.90 -3.61 5.58
N LEU A 4 -29.88 -2.97 5.03
CA LEU A 4 -29.09 -1.97 5.74
C LEU A 4 -29.96 -0.71 5.96
N PHE A 5 -29.66 0.05 7.01
CA PHE A 5 -30.31 1.32 7.35
C PHE A 5 -31.81 1.21 7.67
N ASP A 6 -32.27 0.04 8.13
CA ASP A 6 -33.68 -0.24 8.45
C ASP A 6 -34.67 0.15 7.32
N PHE A 7 -34.20 0.09 6.07
CA PHE A 7 -34.92 0.60 4.91
C PHE A 7 -36.21 -0.20 4.60
N GLN A 8 -37.34 0.51 4.55
CA GLN A 8 -38.65 -0.02 4.16
C GLN A 8 -38.97 0.40 2.71
N GLY A 9 -39.34 -0.54 1.84
CA GLY A 9 -39.68 -0.23 0.44
C GLY A 9 -39.60 -1.43 -0.51
N SER A 10 -39.79 -1.20 -1.82
CA SER A 10 -39.52 -2.25 -2.81
C SER A 10 -38.01 -2.45 -3.02
N ASP A 11 -37.60 -3.55 -3.67
CA ASP A 11 -36.19 -3.77 -4.00
C ASP A 11 -35.65 -2.70 -4.97
N SER A 12 -36.49 -2.20 -5.88
CA SER A 12 -36.14 -1.11 -6.80
C SER A 12 -35.83 0.19 -6.04
N ASP A 13 -36.60 0.49 -4.99
CA ASP A 13 -36.38 1.67 -4.15
C ASP A 13 -35.13 1.49 -3.28
N TYR A 14 -34.87 0.27 -2.81
CA TYR A 14 -33.67 -0.02 -2.03
C TYR A 14 -32.39 0.12 -2.86
N ILE A 15 -32.40 -0.29 -4.14
CA ILE A 15 -31.26 -0.10 -5.05
C ILE A 15 -30.99 1.39 -5.25
N LYS A 16 -32.03 2.20 -5.56
CA LYS A 16 -31.88 3.65 -5.73
C LYS A 16 -31.38 4.33 -4.46
N PHE A 17 -31.86 3.88 -3.30
CA PHE A 17 -31.41 4.38 -2.00
C PHE A 17 -29.91 4.11 -1.78
N LEU A 18 -29.42 2.91 -2.13
CA LEU A 18 -28.00 2.58 -2.03
C LEU A 18 -27.13 3.39 -3.02
N GLU A 19 -27.59 3.58 -4.26
CA GLU A 19 -26.91 4.43 -5.25
C GLU A 19 -26.78 5.88 -4.76
N LEU A 20 -27.84 6.42 -4.16
CA LEU A 20 -27.82 7.77 -3.58
C LEU A 20 -26.82 7.88 -2.42
N LYS A 21 -26.71 6.85 -1.57
CA LYS A 21 -25.75 6.81 -0.46
C LYS A 21 -24.29 6.73 -0.93
N VAL A 22 -24.03 6.07 -2.05
CA VAL A 22 -22.69 6.05 -2.68
C VAL A 22 -22.33 7.43 -3.20
N LEU A 23 -23.26 8.10 -3.90
CA LEU A 23 -23.05 9.46 -4.39
C LEU A 23 -22.86 10.49 -3.25
N GLU A 24 -23.59 10.34 -2.14
CA GLU A 24 -23.39 11.16 -0.93
C GLU A 24 -22.01 10.93 -0.31
N ALA A 25 -21.52 9.68 -0.27
CA ALA A 25 -20.20 9.34 0.24
C ALA A 25 -19.06 9.87 -0.66
N GLU A 26 -19.27 9.87 -1.98
CA GLU A 26 -18.34 10.46 -2.96
C GLU A 26 -18.31 12.00 -2.85
N GLY A 27 -19.44 12.64 -2.58
CA GLY A 27 -19.53 14.09 -2.35
C GLY A 27 -18.99 14.57 -0.99
N ALA A 28 -19.04 13.71 0.04
CA ALA A 28 -18.55 14.03 1.39
C ALA A 28 -17.03 13.89 1.57
N SER A 29 -16.29 13.49 0.53
CA SER A 29 -14.86 13.14 0.59
C SER A 29 -13.89 14.34 0.80
N LEU A 30 -14.38 15.50 1.26
CA LEU A 30 -13.53 16.63 1.67
C LEU A 30 -13.75 17.14 3.11
N SER A 31 -14.58 16.51 3.95
CA SER A 31 -14.61 16.88 5.36
C SER A 31 -15.12 15.78 6.31
N ALA A 32 -14.15 15.19 7.00
CA ALA A 32 -14.16 14.80 8.42
C ALA A 32 -14.97 13.57 8.93
N ASN A 33 -14.22 12.82 9.74
CA ASN A 33 -14.59 12.05 10.94
C ASN A 33 -15.19 10.65 10.79
N LEU A 34 -14.30 9.67 10.99
CA LEU A 34 -14.61 8.32 11.45
C LEU A 34 -15.32 8.36 12.81
N SER A 35 -16.53 7.81 12.88
CA SER A 35 -17.05 7.18 14.09
C SER A 35 -18.22 6.25 13.76
N THR A 36 -18.20 5.10 14.44
CA THR A 36 -19.26 4.11 14.63
C THR A 36 -19.51 3.04 13.55
N ASN A 37 -19.26 1.81 14.01
CA ASN A 37 -20.10 0.62 13.90
C ASN A 37 -19.69 -0.51 12.94
N THR A 38 -19.25 -1.58 13.63
CA THR A 38 -19.72 -2.96 13.50
C THR A 38 -19.43 -3.67 12.18
N TRP A 39 -18.35 -4.44 12.24
CA TRP A 39 -17.88 -5.39 11.23
C TRP A 39 -18.98 -6.38 10.80
N PRO A 40 -19.26 -6.55 9.49
CA PRO A 40 -20.04 -7.68 9.01
C PRO A 40 -19.17 -8.93 9.08
N SER A 41 -19.52 -9.91 9.91
CA SER A 41 -18.85 -11.22 10.05
C SER A 41 -18.76 -12.05 8.75
N ALA A 42 -19.20 -11.51 7.61
CA ALA A 42 -19.31 -12.16 6.32
C ALA A 42 -17.97 -12.39 5.58
N LEU A 43 -16.85 -11.79 6.01
CA LEU A 43 -15.54 -12.02 5.39
C LEU A 43 -14.80 -13.26 5.94
N SER A 44 -15.32 -13.89 6.99
CA SER A 44 -14.71 -15.08 7.61
C SER A 44 -15.23 -16.41 7.06
N SER A 45 -16.32 -16.41 6.29
CA SER A 45 -17.05 -17.63 5.88
C SER A 45 -16.93 -18.00 4.40
N ALA A 46 -16.13 -17.29 3.60
CA ALA A 46 -15.86 -17.71 2.23
C ALA A 46 -14.88 -18.88 2.22
N GLN A 47 -15.38 -20.09 2.51
CA GLN A 47 -14.71 -21.34 2.11
C GLN A 47 -14.61 -21.34 0.58
N GLN A 48 -13.43 -21.02 0.06
CA GLN A 48 -13.11 -21.18 -1.36
C GLN A 48 -12.76 -22.66 -1.61
N PRO A 49 -13.42 -23.36 -2.55
CA PRO A 49 -13.26 -24.80 -2.77
C PRO A 49 -12.09 -25.09 -3.72
N TYR A 50 -10.89 -24.58 -3.43
CA TYR A 50 -9.72 -24.86 -4.25
C TYR A 50 -8.57 -25.38 -3.38
N GLU A 51 -8.36 -26.70 -3.44
CA GLU A 51 -7.17 -27.38 -2.93
C GLU A 51 -5.95 -26.94 -3.75
N PHE A 52 -5.37 -25.79 -3.39
CA PHE A 52 -3.95 -25.62 -3.65
C PHE A 52 -3.23 -26.59 -2.73
N GLN A 53 -2.51 -27.56 -3.30
CA GLN A 53 -1.49 -28.29 -2.55
C GLN A 53 -0.44 -27.26 -2.10
N PHE A 54 -0.59 -26.81 -0.87
CA PHE A 54 0.35 -25.95 -0.19
C PHE A 54 1.67 -26.71 -0.08
N VAL A 55 2.62 -26.41 -0.97
CA VAL A 55 4.00 -26.84 -0.79
C VAL A 55 4.47 -26.16 0.50
N ILE A 56 4.78 -26.97 1.51
CA ILE A 56 5.26 -26.51 2.82
C ILE A 56 6.55 -25.72 2.60
N VAL A 57 6.45 -24.39 2.54
CA VAL A 57 7.57 -23.46 2.49
C VAL A 57 7.64 -22.69 3.82
N LYS A 58 8.88 -22.51 4.29
CA LYS A 58 9.27 -22.37 5.69
C LYS A 58 8.78 -21.08 6.38
N PRO A 59 8.55 -21.08 7.71
CA PRO A 59 8.24 -19.92 8.57
C PRO A 59 9.15 -18.69 8.41
N LYS A 60 10.30 -18.88 7.77
CA LYS A 60 11.31 -17.87 7.51
C LYS A 60 10.77 -16.66 6.75
N GLN A 61 9.93 -16.82 5.73
CA GLN A 61 9.51 -15.69 4.88
C GLN A 61 8.57 -14.69 5.58
N LEU A 62 7.67 -15.19 6.45
CA LEU A 62 6.83 -14.34 7.29
C LEU A 62 7.67 -13.61 8.34
N ASN A 63 8.62 -14.31 8.96
CA ASN A 63 9.56 -13.68 9.90
C ASN A 63 10.43 -12.63 9.21
N ASP A 64 10.90 -12.90 7.99
CA ASP A 64 11.65 -11.93 7.17
C ASP A 64 10.79 -10.72 6.80
N PHE A 65 9.47 -10.89 6.62
CA PHE A 65 8.53 -9.77 6.46
C PHE A 65 8.42 -8.94 7.72
N ILE A 66 8.12 -9.57 8.86
CA ILE A 66 7.93 -8.86 10.13
C ILE A 66 9.23 -8.16 10.55
N ALA A 67 10.37 -8.81 10.38
CA ALA A 67 11.68 -8.24 10.71
C ALA A 67 12.09 -7.08 9.79
N SER A 68 11.60 -7.04 8.56
CA SER A 68 11.90 -5.93 7.65
C SER A 68 11.02 -4.70 7.89
N VAL A 69 9.92 -4.82 8.64
CA VAL A 69 9.07 -3.67 9.01
C VAL A 69 9.88 -2.69 9.87
N PRO A 70 9.91 -1.39 9.52
CA PRO A 70 10.65 -0.40 10.30
C PRO A 70 10.13 -0.32 11.74
N SER A 71 11.05 -0.21 12.70
CA SER A 71 10.71 0.17 14.07
C SER A 71 10.24 1.63 14.13
N GLU A 72 9.67 2.03 15.27
CA GLU A 72 9.27 3.41 15.53
C GLU A 72 10.41 4.41 15.29
N GLU A 73 11.59 4.07 15.83
CA GLU A 73 12.81 4.88 15.75
C GLU A 73 13.33 5.01 14.31
N ASN A 74 13.17 3.96 13.50
CA ASN A 74 13.66 3.92 12.13
C ASN A 74 12.61 4.34 11.09
N TRP A 75 11.39 4.70 11.51
CA TRP A 75 10.30 5.01 10.60
C TRP A 75 10.62 6.21 9.70
N VAL A 76 11.19 7.26 10.29
CA VAL A 76 11.58 8.48 9.55
C VAL A 76 12.66 8.17 8.51
N ALA A 77 13.66 7.36 8.87
CA ALA A 77 14.70 6.92 7.96
C ALA A 77 14.13 6.06 6.81
N ALA A 78 13.19 5.17 7.11
CA ALA A 78 12.51 4.37 6.09
C ALA A 78 11.70 5.23 5.12
N LYS A 79 10.99 6.25 5.61
CA LYS A 79 10.30 7.23 4.76
C LYS A 79 11.27 8.04 3.90
N HIS A 80 12.45 8.34 4.42
CA HIS A 80 13.50 9.02 3.67
C HIS A 80 14.03 8.14 2.55
N ASP A 81 14.37 6.87 2.83
CA ASP A 81 14.80 5.92 1.80
C ASP A 81 13.72 5.67 0.72
N ALA A 82 12.45 5.66 1.12
CA ALA A 82 11.33 5.52 0.20
C ALA A 82 10.99 6.81 -0.58
N GLY A 83 11.63 7.94 -0.29
CA GLY A 83 11.37 9.22 -0.95
C GLY A 83 10.02 9.86 -0.60
N ILE A 84 9.39 9.49 0.52
CA ILE A 84 8.06 9.98 0.98
C ILE A 84 8.14 10.76 2.31
N TYR A 85 9.31 11.29 2.65
CA TYR A 85 9.60 11.91 3.93
C TYR A 85 9.02 13.33 4.10
N THR A 86 8.71 14.04 3.01
CA THR A 86 8.04 15.34 3.08
C THR A 86 6.54 15.21 2.85
N ALA A 87 5.74 16.15 3.38
CA ALA A 87 4.29 16.17 3.15
C ALA A 87 3.95 16.26 1.65
N GLN A 88 4.70 17.06 0.88
CA GLN A 88 4.54 17.18 -0.57
C GLN A 88 4.82 15.87 -1.31
N ARG A 89 5.92 15.18 -0.97
CA ARG A 89 6.27 13.87 -1.55
C ARG A 89 5.24 12.80 -1.21
N ASN A 90 4.77 12.77 0.03
CA ASN A 90 3.72 11.84 0.47
C ASN A 90 2.41 12.11 -0.27
N ALA A 91 1.99 13.37 -0.40
CA ALA A 91 0.82 13.75 -1.18
C ALA A 91 0.95 13.34 -2.66
N ARG A 92 2.13 13.56 -3.26
CA ARG A 92 2.43 13.10 -4.63
C ARG A 92 2.30 11.58 -4.76
N ALA A 93 2.83 10.81 -3.80
CA ALA A 93 2.69 9.36 -3.79
C ALA A 93 1.21 8.93 -3.77
N ILE A 94 0.40 9.54 -2.90
CA ILE A 94 -1.03 9.23 -2.80
C ILE A 94 -1.75 9.53 -4.12
N LYS A 95 -1.54 10.70 -4.71
CA LYS A 95 -2.11 11.07 -6.02
C LYS A 95 -1.77 10.06 -7.11
N LEU A 96 -0.49 9.69 -7.22
CA LEU A 96 -0.06 8.66 -8.16
C LEU A 96 -0.75 7.33 -7.89
N MET A 97 -0.81 6.88 -6.63
CA MET A 97 -1.48 5.63 -6.25
C MET A 97 -2.98 5.62 -6.59
N LEU A 98 -3.63 6.78 -6.59
CA LEU A 98 -5.03 6.96 -6.99
C LEU A 98 -5.22 7.10 -8.52
N GLY A 99 -4.14 7.05 -9.30
CA GLY A 99 -4.20 7.13 -10.76
C GLY A 99 -4.21 8.56 -11.31
N GLU A 100 -3.95 9.58 -10.49
CA GLU A 100 -3.76 10.94 -11.00
C GLU A 100 -2.48 10.99 -11.86
N THR A 101 -2.64 11.42 -13.11
CA THR A 101 -1.51 11.77 -13.96
C THR A 101 -1.00 13.15 -13.53
N THR A 102 0.08 13.18 -12.76
CA THR A 102 0.81 14.45 -12.58
C THR A 102 1.34 14.90 -13.94
N GLU A 103 0.95 16.10 -14.37
CA GLU A 103 1.67 16.84 -15.41
C GLU A 103 3.17 16.80 -15.09
N ALA A 104 4.00 16.61 -16.11
CA ALA A 104 5.44 16.40 -15.96
C ALA A 104 6.04 17.45 -15.01
N ILE A 105 6.27 17.06 -13.75
CA ILE A 105 6.86 17.95 -12.75
C ILE A 105 8.29 18.17 -13.23
N SER A 106 8.55 19.36 -13.74
CA SER A 106 9.91 19.79 -14.06
C SER A 106 10.77 19.61 -12.80
N PRO A 107 11.96 19.00 -12.91
CA PRO A 107 12.88 18.78 -11.78
C PRO A 107 13.29 20.06 -11.03
N SER A 108 12.93 21.24 -11.54
CA SER A 108 13.31 22.56 -11.03
C SER A 108 12.51 23.06 -9.83
N GLN A 109 11.44 22.37 -9.40
CA GLN A 109 10.57 22.87 -8.30
C GLN A 109 10.66 22.10 -6.98
N GLN A 110 11.34 20.94 -6.92
CA GLN A 110 11.62 20.34 -5.63
C GLN A 110 12.79 21.10 -4.98
N GLY A 111 12.51 21.85 -3.91
CA GLY A 111 13.48 22.59 -3.09
C GLY A 111 14.50 21.70 -2.39
N TYR A 112 15.35 21.02 -3.16
CA TYR A 112 16.48 20.28 -2.65
C TYR A 112 17.58 21.24 -2.22
N ILE A 113 18.13 20.94 -1.05
CA ILE A 113 19.31 21.57 -0.49
C ILE A 113 20.42 21.40 -1.52
N HIS A 114 20.84 22.50 -2.16
CA HIS A 114 22.06 22.50 -2.95
C HIS A 114 23.20 22.10 -2.02
N PRO A 115 23.92 21.00 -2.29
CA PRO A 115 25.14 20.73 -1.53
C PRO A 115 26.04 21.96 -1.66
N GLU A 116 26.52 22.44 -0.52
CA GLU A 116 27.38 23.63 -0.44
C GLU A 116 28.47 23.52 -1.50
N THR A 117 28.59 24.54 -2.34
CA THR A 117 29.58 24.51 -3.42
C THR A 117 30.96 24.54 -2.77
N PRO A 118 31.77 23.47 -2.89
CA PRO A 118 33.08 23.47 -2.28
C PRO A 118 33.91 24.61 -2.88
N SER A 119 34.76 25.23 -2.06
CA SER A 119 35.70 26.25 -2.51
C SER A 119 36.67 25.65 -3.53
N ILE A 120 36.48 25.97 -4.81
CA ILE A 120 37.28 25.45 -5.92
C ILE A 120 38.64 26.18 -5.94
N PRO A 121 39.77 25.48 -5.90
CA PRO A 121 41.10 26.09 -6.06
C PRO A 121 41.22 26.88 -7.36
N LEU A 122 41.93 28.03 -7.35
CA LEU A 122 42.15 28.85 -8.55
C LEU A 122 42.91 28.12 -9.67
N SER A 123 43.61 27.03 -9.37
CA SER A 123 44.31 26.19 -10.35
C SER A 123 43.39 25.36 -11.23
N ASP A 124 42.13 25.20 -10.82
CA ASP A 124 41.24 24.23 -11.44
C ASP A 124 40.34 24.90 -12.48
N ASN A 125 39.92 24.11 -13.48
CA ASN A 125 38.92 24.54 -14.43
C ASN A 125 37.53 24.56 -13.75
N GLY A 126 37.21 25.68 -13.10
CA GLY A 126 35.99 25.87 -12.30
C GLY A 126 34.71 25.53 -13.05
N ASP A 127 34.64 25.82 -14.36
CA ASP A 127 33.50 25.50 -15.21
C ASP A 127 33.28 23.99 -15.36
N SER A 128 34.36 23.24 -15.58
CA SER A 128 34.30 21.78 -15.71
C SER A 128 33.94 21.13 -14.37
N ILE A 129 34.49 21.64 -13.26
CA ILE A 129 34.16 21.17 -11.90
C ILE A 129 32.69 21.45 -11.59
N LEU A 130 32.20 22.66 -11.88
CA LEU A 130 30.79 23.02 -11.67
C LEU A 130 29.85 22.13 -12.49
N ARG A 131 30.18 21.83 -13.75
CA ARG A 131 29.41 20.88 -14.58
C ARG A 131 29.41 19.47 -13.98
N ALA A 132 30.56 18.99 -13.50
CA ALA A 132 30.66 17.69 -12.84
C ALA A 132 29.81 17.63 -11.57
N HIS A 133 29.82 18.67 -10.74
CA HIS A 133 28.95 18.78 -9.56
C HIS A 133 27.46 18.75 -9.94
N LYS A 134 27.06 19.52 -10.96
CA LYS A 134 25.67 19.51 -11.45
C LYS A 134 25.25 18.14 -11.94
N TYR A 135 26.11 17.44 -12.68
CA TYR A 135 25.84 16.10 -13.18
C TYR A 135 25.78 15.07 -12.03
N GLY A 136 26.68 15.16 -11.05
CA GLY A 136 26.63 14.33 -9.84
C GLY A 136 25.34 14.52 -9.04
N ALA A 137 24.91 15.77 -8.86
CA ALA A 137 23.63 16.09 -8.23
C ALA A 137 22.43 15.52 -9.03
N PHE A 138 22.49 15.60 -10.36
CA PHE A 138 21.49 14.99 -11.24
C PHE A 138 21.41 13.46 -11.08
N ILE A 139 22.56 12.75 -11.05
CA ILE A 139 22.60 11.30 -10.81
C ILE A 139 21.94 10.97 -9.46
N PHE A 140 22.26 11.74 -8.41
CA PHE A 140 21.68 11.55 -7.09
C PHE A 140 20.14 11.70 -7.11
N THR A 141 19.63 12.74 -7.78
CA THR A 141 18.19 12.95 -7.97
C THR A 141 17.54 11.81 -8.75
N CYS A 142 18.16 11.33 -9.83
CA CYS A 142 17.64 10.20 -10.60
C CYS A 142 17.56 8.92 -9.75
N ALA A 143 18.55 8.68 -8.89
CA ALA A 143 18.53 7.53 -7.99
C ALA A 143 17.39 7.64 -6.95
N ASP A 144 17.18 8.83 -6.36
CA ASP A 144 16.10 9.11 -5.42
C ASP A 144 14.71 8.94 -6.06
N GLU A 145 14.49 9.53 -7.24
CA GLU A 145 13.26 9.36 -8.02
C GLU A 145 13.02 7.89 -8.41
N GLY A 146 14.09 7.16 -8.75
CA GLY A 146 14.00 5.74 -9.08
C GLY A 146 13.49 4.90 -7.90
N LYS A 147 13.99 5.16 -6.67
CA LYS A 147 13.50 4.51 -5.45
C LYS A 147 12.03 4.83 -5.19
N PHE A 148 11.69 6.12 -5.23
CA PHE A 148 10.31 6.60 -5.04
C PHE A 148 9.35 5.94 -6.05
N ALA A 149 9.68 6.01 -7.34
CA ALA A 149 8.86 5.46 -8.42
C ALA A 149 8.70 3.95 -8.28
N SER A 150 9.75 3.23 -7.94
CA SER A 150 9.69 1.77 -7.72
C SER A 150 8.71 1.42 -6.59
N ARG A 151 8.77 2.13 -5.45
CA ARG A 151 7.90 1.85 -4.29
C ARG A 151 6.44 2.15 -4.59
N VAL A 152 6.17 3.30 -5.20
CA VAL A 152 4.81 3.68 -5.65
C VAL A 152 4.28 2.67 -6.66
N THR A 153 5.10 2.24 -7.63
CA THR A 153 4.69 1.26 -8.65
C THR A 153 4.36 -0.10 -8.06
N GLU A 154 5.19 -0.63 -7.13
CA GLU A 154 4.88 -1.90 -6.48
C GLU A 154 3.60 -1.83 -5.63
N TYR A 155 3.36 -0.71 -4.96
CA TYR A 155 2.12 -0.51 -4.23
C TYR A 155 0.90 -0.37 -5.16
N GLN A 156 1.02 0.33 -6.29
CA GLN A 156 -0.02 0.39 -7.33
C GLN A 156 -0.37 -0.99 -7.88
N LYS A 157 0.62 -1.88 -8.08
CA LYS A 157 0.36 -3.28 -8.46
C LYS A 157 -0.49 -4.00 -7.41
N LEU A 158 -0.22 -3.78 -6.11
CA LEU A 158 -1.02 -4.31 -5.02
C LEU A 158 -2.47 -3.78 -5.06
N ILE A 159 -2.66 -2.46 -5.26
CA ILE A 159 -3.99 -1.85 -5.42
C ILE A 159 -4.73 -2.48 -6.61
N PHE A 160 -4.09 -2.54 -7.78
CA PHE A 160 -4.67 -3.07 -9.00
C PHE A 160 -5.11 -4.53 -8.85
N ILE A 161 -4.28 -5.38 -8.25
CA ILE A 161 -4.63 -6.80 -8.03
C ILE A 161 -5.74 -6.94 -6.98
N SER A 162 -5.78 -6.06 -5.98
CA SER A 162 -6.90 -5.97 -5.03
C SER A 162 -8.20 -5.63 -5.76
N TYR A 163 -8.16 -4.67 -6.69
CA TYR A 163 -9.30 -4.31 -7.53
C TYR A 163 -9.75 -5.48 -8.42
N CYS A 164 -8.81 -6.19 -9.07
CA CYS A 164 -9.11 -7.42 -9.82
C CYS A 164 -9.79 -8.50 -8.95
N THR A 165 -9.42 -8.60 -7.68
CA THR A 165 -10.04 -9.52 -6.73
C THR A 165 -11.50 -9.14 -6.47
N VAL A 166 -11.80 -7.84 -6.32
CA VAL A 166 -13.17 -7.32 -6.21
C VAL A 166 -13.97 -7.58 -7.49
N LEU A 167 -13.40 -7.34 -8.68
CA LEU A 167 -14.10 -7.59 -9.95
C LEU A 167 -14.56 -9.05 -10.10
N ILE A 168 -13.72 -10.00 -9.72
CA ILE A 168 -14.09 -11.42 -9.74
C ILE A 168 -15.21 -11.70 -8.72
N TYR A 169 -15.13 -11.09 -7.53
CA TYR A 169 -16.16 -11.24 -6.51
C TYR A 169 -17.52 -10.68 -6.96
N THR A 170 -17.51 -9.58 -7.72
CA THR A 170 -18.70 -8.96 -8.34
C THR A 170 -19.16 -9.63 -9.63
N LYS A 171 -18.78 -10.90 -9.84
CA LYS A 171 -19.25 -11.77 -10.94
C LYS A 171 -18.76 -11.38 -12.34
N ASN A 172 -17.70 -10.57 -12.47
CA ASN A 172 -17.02 -10.43 -13.75
C ASN A 172 -16.29 -11.74 -14.11
N SER A 173 -16.12 -12.00 -15.41
CA SER A 173 -15.49 -13.24 -15.88
C SER A 173 -14.02 -13.30 -15.43
N LYS A 174 -13.59 -14.47 -14.94
CA LYS A 174 -12.19 -14.71 -14.54
C LYS A 174 -11.24 -14.48 -15.71
N GLU A 175 -11.65 -14.90 -16.91
CA GLU A 175 -10.88 -14.74 -18.15
C GLU A 175 -10.61 -13.26 -18.49
N THR A 176 -11.65 -12.41 -18.45
CA THR A 176 -11.49 -10.97 -18.72
C THR A 176 -10.58 -10.32 -17.69
N VAL A 177 -10.79 -10.62 -16.40
CA VAL A 177 -9.94 -10.07 -15.33
C VAL A 177 -8.49 -10.53 -15.47
N TYR A 178 -8.26 -11.80 -15.82
CA TYR A 178 -6.93 -12.34 -16.00
C TYR A 178 -6.21 -11.79 -17.23
N SER A 179 -6.95 -11.56 -18.32
CA SER A 179 -6.43 -10.86 -19.48
C SER A 179 -5.90 -9.46 -19.10
N MET A 180 -6.64 -8.71 -18.27
CA MET A 180 -6.16 -7.42 -17.74
C MET A 180 -4.93 -7.60 -16.84
N MET A 181 -4.93 -8.58 -15.93
CA MET A 181 -3.77 -8.83 -15.06
C MET A 181 -2.51 -9.16 -15.85
N ARG A 182 -2.60 -9.96 -16.92
CA ARG A 182 -1.47 -10.21 -17.82
C ARG A 182 -0.97 -8.93 -18.48
N LYS A 183 -1.89 -8.11 -18.97
CA LYS A 183 -1.55 -6.86 -19.66
C LYS A 183 -0.79 -5.87 -18.76
N TYR A 184 -1.17 -5.76 -17.49
CA TYR A 184 -0.69 -4.70 -16.61
C TYR A 184 0.29 -5.16 -15.51
N ILE A 185 0.36 -6.46 -15.19
CA ILE A 185 1.29 -6.99 -14.19
C ILE A 185 2.43 -7.77 -14.84
N ASN A 186 2.10 -8.84 -15.56
CA ASN A 186 3.09 -9.66 -16.25
C ASN A 186 2.41 -10.51 -17.33
N LYS A 187 2.79 -10.27 -18.60
CA LYS A 187 2.20 -10.87 -19.80
C LYS A 187 2.27 -12.40 -19.81
N ASP A 188 3.35 -12.95 -19.26
CA ASP A 188 3.68 -14.37 -19.35
C ASP A 188 3.15 -15.19 -18.15
N SER A 189 2.35 -14.57 -17.28
CA SER A 189 1.78 -15.27 -16.13
C SER A 189 0.65 -16.21 -16.54
N ASP A 190 0.74 -17.46 -16.09
CA ASP A 190 -0.36 -18.42 -16.16
C ASP A 190 -1.45 -18.12 -15.12
N ASP A 191 -2.62 -18.74 -15.27
CA ASP A 191 -3.76 -18.57 -14.37
C ASP A 191 -3.39 -18.85 -12.89
N LYS A 192 -2.52 -19.85 -12.67
CA LYS A 192 -2.07 -20.25 -11.34
C LYS A 192 -1.27 -19.14 -10.65
N THR A 193 -0.39 -18.48 -11.39
CA THR A 193 0.41 -17.34 -10.95
C THR A 193 -0.47 -16.12 -10.67
N LEU A 194 -1.52 -15.90 -11.47
CA LEU A 194 -2.46 -14.81 -11.25
C LEU A 194 -3.32 -15.05 -10.00
N ASP A 195 -3.81 -16.28 -9.77
CA ASP A 195 -4.47 -16.65 -8.51
C ASP A 195 -3.54 -16.43 -7.32
N TYR A 196 -2.27 -16.82 -7.46
CA TYR A 196 -1.26 -16.59 -6.45
C TYR A 196 -1.05 -15.11 -6.09
N TYR A 197 -1.00 -14.22 -7.09
CA TYR A 197 -0.94 -12.78 -6.85
C TYR A 197 -2.19 -12.26 -6.14
N ARG A 198 -3.38 -12.75 -6.50
CA ARG A 198 -4.64 -12.38 -5.85
C ARG A 198 -4.66 -12.79 -4.39
N TYR A 199 -4.19 -14.00 -4.06
CA TYR A 199 -4.08 -14.44 -2.67
C TYR A 199 -3.10 -13.58 -1.88
N GLY A 200 -1.97 -13.19 -2.49
CA GLY A 200 -1.03 -12.25 -1.89
C GLY A 200 -1.66 -10.89 -1.58
N ALA A 201 -2.42 -10.34 -2.53
CA ALA A 201 -3.11 -9.07 -2.34
C ALA A 201 -4.20 -9.16 -1.25
N LEU A 202 -4.98 -10.24 -1.25
CA LEU A 202 -5.98 -10.50 -0.21
C LEU A 202 -5.33 -10.59 1.18
N TRP A 203 -4.21 -11.30 1.30
CA TRP A 203 -3.43 -11.38 2.54
C TRP A 203 -2.94 -10.02 3.00
N ALA A 204 -2.35 -9.22 2.10
CA ALA A 204 -1.89 -7.87 2.43
C ALA A 204 -3.04 -6.98 2.91
N ASN A 205 -4.20 -7.01 2.23
CA ASN A 205 -5.38 -6.26 2.65
C ASN A 205 -5.91 -6.69 4.01
N ARG A 206 -5.87 -7.99 4.33
CA ARG A 206 -6.23 -8.49 5.66
C ARG A 206 -5.26 -8.00 6.74
N CYS A 207 -3.95 -7.96 6.45
CA CYS A 207 -2.96 -7.35 7.34
C CYS A 207 -3.27 -5.86 7.55
N ILE A 208 -3.45 -5.08 6.49
CA ILE A 208 -3.75 -3.64 6.56
C ILE A 208 -4.99 -3.39 7.42
N ALA A 209 -6.09 -4.10 7.14
CA ALA A 209 -7.33 -3.96 7.90
C ALA A 209 -7.15 -4.31 9.38
N SER A 210 -6.46 -5.42 9.68
CA SER A 210 -6.25 -5.87 11.06
C SER A 210 -5.33 -4.92 11.83
N LEU A 211 -4.27 -4.40 11.21
CA LEU A 211 -3.37 -3.42 11.81
C LEU A 211 -4.06 -2.08 12.04
N LEU A 212 -4.92 -1.65 11.10
CA LEU A 212 -5.74 -0.45 11.27
C LEU A 212 -6.68 -0.62 12.48
N TYR A 213 -7.36 -1.76 12.58
CA TYR A 213 -8.25 -2.09 13.69
C TYR A 213 -7.51 -2.15 15.03
N ASN A 214 -6.28 -2.67 15.04
CA ASN A 214 -5.40 -2.69 16.22
C ASN A 214 -4.79 -1.32 16.55
N GLY A 215 -5.24 -0.24 15.91
CA GLY A 215 -4.87 1.13 16.27
C GLY A 215 -3.57 1.65 15.67
N LEU A 216 -2.99 0.95 14.68
CA LEU A 216 -1.77 1.40 13.99
C LEU A 216 -2.03 2.63 13.08
N GLY A 217 -3.31 2.92 12.78
CA GLY A 217 -3.70 4.10 12.00
C GLY A 217 -3.18 4.03 10.56
N HIS A 218 -2.72 5.16 10.01
CA HIS A 218 -2.21 5.24 8.64
C HIS A 218 -0.97 4.36 8.39
N ARG A 219 -0.23 3.99 9.43
CA ARG A 219 0.94 3.12 9.26
C ARG A 219 0.57 1.70 8.84
N SER A 220 -0.68 1.28 9.02
CA SER A 220 -1.17 -0.04 8.60
C SER A 220 -0.92 -0.33 7.13
N TRP A 221 -1.14 0.66 6.26
CA TRP A 221 -0.91 0.55 4.82
C TRP A 221 0.48 1.04 4.42
N GLU A 222 1.02 2.04 5.14
CA GLU A 222 2.35 2.60 4.84
C GLU A 222 3.46 1.54 4.92
N ILE A 223 3.34 0.51 5.79
CA ILE A 223 4.27 -0.63 5.82
C ILE A 223 4.45 -1.24 4.43
N PHE A 224 3.36 -1.50 3.73
CA PHE A 224 3.39 -2.17 2.44
C PHE A 224 3.99 -1.29 1.35
N LEU A 225 3.82 0.03 1.45
CA LEU A 225 4.48 1.01 0.59
C LEU A 225 6.00 1.04 0.86
N LEU A 226 6.41 1.13 2.12
CA LEU A 226 7.82 1.20 2.53
C LEU A 226 8.59 -0.07 2.17
N GLN A 227 7.94 -1.23 2.17
CA GLN A 227 8.59 -2.50 1.84
C GLN A 227 8.80 -2.73 0.33
N ALA A 228 8.07 -2.03 -0.56
CA ALA A 228 7.98 -2.28 -2.01
C ALA A 228 8.11 -3.76 -2.41
N ARG A 229 7.36 -4.62 -1.71
CA ARG A 229 7.33 -6.04 -2.04
C ARG A 229 6.40 -6.25 -3.22
N SER A 230 6.81 -7.13 -4.12
CA SER A 230 6.00 -7.50 -5.27
C SER A 230 4.82 -8.37 -4.84
N PRO A 231 3.73 -8.41 -5.63
CA PRO A 231 2.60 -9.30 -5.38
C PRO A 231 3.02 -10.77 -5.17
N ALA A 232 4.05 -11.21 -5.89
CA ALA A 232 4.61 -12.55 -5.75
C ALA A 232 5.19 -12.81 -4.36
N GLN A 233 5.78 -11.80 -3.71
CA GLN A 233 6.33 -11.91 -2.35
C GLN A 233 5.22 -11.95 -1.30
N PHE A 234 4.12 -11.20 -1.49
CA PHE A 234 2.95 -11.31 -0.61
C PHE A 234 2.25 -12.67 -0.76
N GLY A 235 2.15 -13.19 -1.99
CA GLY A 235 1.61 -14.52 -2.25
C GLY A 235 2.31 -15.61 -1.43
N ARG A 236 3.62 -15.46 -1.20
CA ARG A 236 4.39 -16.43 -0.41
C ARG A 236 3.93 -16.49 1.03
N SER A 237 3.52 -15.35 1.58
CA SER A 237 3.00 -15.23 2.94
C SER A 237 1.55 -15.73 3.04
N ALA A 238 0.76 -15.55 1.97
CA ALA A 238 -0.62 -16.00 1.87
C ALA A 238 -0.77 -17.53 1.77
N ILE A 239 0.13 -18.18 1.04
CA ILE A 239 0.13 -19.65 0.86
C ILE A 239 0.53 -20.38 2.15
N TYR A 240 1.29 -19.77 3.05
CA TYR A 240 1.72 -20.46 4.28
C TYR A 240 0.56 -20.84 5.20
N ASP A 241 -0.36 -19.90 5.41
CA ASP A 241 -1.54 -20.04 6.27
C ASP A 241 -2.49 -18.89 5.92
N CYS A 242 -3.75 -19.20 5.64
CA CYS A 242 -4.77 -18.21 5.33
C CYS A 242 -5.00 -17.22 6.49
N ASN A 243 -4.52 -17.57 7.70
CA ASN A 243 -4.55 -16.79 8.92
C ASN A 243 -3.18 -16.20 9.32
N SER A 244 -2.11 -16.36 8.52
CA SER A 244 -0.79 -15.79 8.84
C SER A 244 -0.81 -14.25 8.95
N PHE A 245 -1.81 -13.59 8.38
CA PHE A 245 -2.06 -12.15 8.57
C PHE A 245 -2.37 -11.80 10.03
N GLN A 246 -2.97 -12.73 10.80
CA GLN A 246 -3.24 -12.56 12.23
C GLN A 246 -1.94 -12.48 13.02
N GLU A 247 -0.94 -13.29 12.66
CA GLU A 247 0.38 -13.25 13.29
C GLU A 247 1.07 -11.90 13.04
N VAL A 248 0.95 -11.35 11.83
CA VAL A 248 1.39 -9.98 11.52
C VAL A 248 0.66 -8.97 12.40
N ALA A 249 -0.67 -9.09 12.49
CA ALA A 249 -1.51 -8.18 13.27
C ALA A 249 -1.19 -8.23 14.77
N THR A 250 -0.92 -9.41 15.32
CA THR A 250 -0.52 -9.60 16.72
C THR A 250 0.86 -8.98 16.99
N ARG A 251 1.85 -9.30 16.15
CA ARG A 251 3.24 -8.87 16.38
C ARG A 251 3.50 -7.40 16.09
N LEU A 252 2.76 -6.79 15.17
CA LEU A 252 2.91 -5.39 14.81
C LEU A 252 1.84 -4.48 15.42
N GLY A 253 0.62 -4.99 15.66
CA GLY A 253 -0.52 -4.21 16.15
C GLY A 253 -0.49 -3.91 17.66
N CYS A 254 0.18 -4.74 18.48
CA CYS A 254 0.23 -4.55 19.94
C CYS A 254 1.18 -3.44 20.44
N ARG A 255 1.61 -2.49 19.61
CA ARG A 255 2.60 -1.45 20.01
C ARG A 255 2.01 -0.19 20.68
N ARG A 256 0.75 -0.21 21.12
CA ARG A 256 0.14 0.79 22.02
C ARG A 256 -0.54 0.00 23.16
N SER A 257 -0.23 0.10 24.45
CA SER A 257 0.35 1.19 25.24
C SER A 257 0.91 0.61 26.56
N ALA A 258 2.22 0.46 26.71
CA ALA A 258 2.83 0.26 28.05
C ALA A 258 3.35 1.59 28.65
N SER A 259 3.41 2.66 27.86
CA SER A 259 3.97 3.96 28.28
C SER A 259 2.94 5.08 28.51
N VAL A 260 1.63 4.83 28.34
CA VAL A 260 0.59 5.86 28.54
C VAL A 260 -0.30 5.58 29.77
N LEU A 261 0.00 4.53 30.55
CA LEU A 261 -0.68 4.26 31.83
C LEU A 261 0.24 4.33 33.06
N ALA A 262 1.50 4.75 32.90
CA ALA A 262 2.44 5.00 34.00
C ALA A 262 2.58 6.48 34.38
N THR A 263 1.56 7.30 34.07
CA THR A 263 1.39 8.67 34.58
C THR A 263 -0.03 8.88 35.09
N THR A 264 -0.48 7.97 35.95
CA THR A 264 -0.95 8.41 37.27
C THR A 264 0.28 8.20 38.18
N TRP A 265 0.74 9.17 38.95
CA TRP A 265 0.31 9.49 40.31
C TRP A 265 0.78 10.91 40.72
N THR A 266 -0.01 11.53 41.59
CA THR A 266 0.16 12.79 42.37
C THR A 266 0.03 14.13 41.66
#